data_AF-A0A8H7QKY8-F1
#
_entry.id   AF-A0A8H7QKY8-F1
#
_cell.length_a   1.000
_cell.length_b   1.000
_cell.length_c   1.000
_cell.angle_alpha   90.00
_cell.angle_beta   90.00
_cell.angle_gamma   90.00
#
_symmetry.space_group_name_H-M   'P 1'
#
loop_
_entity.id
_entity.type
_entity.pdbx_description
1 polymer ?
#
loop_
_entity_poly.entity_id
_entity_poly.type
_entity_poly.pdbx_seq_one_letter_code
_entity_poly.pdbx_strand_id
1 'polypeptide(L)'
;MLPITKAILYLAKNLKADFFPTNALQAHLDTDTNTSNLSALHSFLQAIIRNPIATSNNCSTISFMSTKYFKALPSSSPPSRPHSTLFSSKWKSFWKLQIPLNARNTWYRILHKKITTKKKLYLYIPSDYSDKCSLCPAHHQIENTEHFLISCPLKCLVWTTALSLYIDPTLISCTYSQYLEFLYMTSSNTRTSSSPYHNLSVSQVFACIQQAIWNSHYRSVFDLIPFVPSHVLSSIQLALFTLHSQENIHSII
;
A
#
# COMPACT_ATOMS: atom_id res chain seq x y z
N MET A 1 8.32 -0.63 -30.20
CA MET A 1 8.12 0.34 -29.09
C MET A 1 6.90 0.02 -28.17
N LEU A 2 6.18 -1.10 -28.35
CA LEU A 2 4.97 -1.49 -27.60
C LEU A 2 5.08 -2.44 -26.36
N PRO A 3 6.19 -3.12 -26.01
CA PRO A 3 6.15 -4.15 -24.95
C PRO A 3 6.06 -3.62 -23.50
N ILE A 4 6.70 -2.49 -23.21
CA ILE A 4 6.84 -1.96 -21.84
C ILE A 4 5.53 -1.35 -21.33
N THR A 5 4.83 -0.60 -22.18
CA THR A 5 3.49 -0.08 -21.90
C THR A 5 2.48 -1.19 -21.65
N LYS A 6 2.59 -2.32 -22.36
CA LYS A 6 1.76 -3.51 -22.09
C LYS A 6 2.12 -4.20 -20.78
N ALA A 7 3.41 -4.30 -20.41
CA ALA A 7 3.83 -4.89 -19.12
C ALA A 7 3.37 -4.04 -17.93
N ILE A 8 3.35 -2.71 -18.06
CA ILE A 8 2.88 -1.81 -17.02
C ILE A 8 1.35 -1.82 -16.95
N LEU A 9 0.65 -1.79 -18.09
CA LEU A 9 -0.80 -1.98 -18.10
C LEU A 9 -1.19 -3.36 -17.55
N TYR A 10 -0.35 -4.39 -17.73
CA TYR A 10 -0.52 -5.71 -17.14
C TYR A 10 -0.29 -5.70 -15.63
N LEU A 11 0.70 -4.97 -15.11
CA LEU A 11 0.90 -4.77 -13.66
C LEU A 11 -0.23 -3.93 -13.05
N ALA A 12 -0.72 -2.91 -13.75
CA ALA A 12 -1.87 -2.10 -13.36
C ALA A 12 -3.19 -2.90 -13.40
N LYS A 13 -3.35 -3.81 -14.37
CA LYS A 13 -4.49 -4.75 -14.44
C LYS A 13 -4.40 -5.87 -13.40
N ASN A 14 -3.21 -6.37 -13.08
CA ASN A 14 -3.01 -7.38 -12.04
C ASN A 14 -3.14 -6.80 -10.62
N LEU A 15 -2.95 -5.49 -10.43
CA LEU A 15 -3.36 -4.80 -9.19
C LEU A 15 -4.88 -4.83 -8.96
N LYS A 16 -5.69 -5.06 -10.02
CA LYS A 16 -7.13 -5.35 -9.91
C LYS A 16 -7.43 -6.80 -9.50
N ALA A 17 -6.49 -7.73 -9.73
CA ALA A 17 -6.60 -9.14 -9.37
C ALA A 17 -6.21 -9.45 -7.91
N ASP A 18 -5.55 -8.52 -7.22
CA ASP A 18 -5.16 -8.62 -5.80
C ASP A 18 -6.35 -8.49 -4.81
N PHE A 19 -7.59 -8.37 -5.28
CA PHE A 19 -8.75 -8.03 -4.45
C PHE A 19 -9.30 -9.18 -3.58
N PHE A 20 -8.98 -10.46 -3.81
CA PHE A 20 -9.23 -11.59 -2.88
C PHE A 20 -8.27 -12.78 -3.19
N PRO A 21 -7.91 -13.63 -2.21
CA PRO A 21 -6.58 -14.22 -2.11
C PRO A 21 -6.46 -15.61 -2.75
N THR A 22 -5.30 -15.92 -3.34
CA THR A 22 -4.58 -17.18 -3.03
C THR A 22 -3.12 -17.14 -3.50
N ASN A 23 -2.23 -17.45 -2.56
CA ASN A 23 -0.87 -18.00 -2.73
C ASN A 23 0.25 -17.11 -3.30
N ALA A 24 1.02 -16.56 -2.35
CA ALA A 24 2.49 -16.54 -2.28
C ALA A 24 3.30 -16.52 -3.58
N LEU A 25 4.06 -15.44 -3.81
CA LEU A 25 5.53 -15.47 -3.78
C LEU A 25 6.16 -14.07 -3.95
N GLN A 26 6.83 -13.68 -2.87
CA GLN A 26 8.00 -12.83 -2.69
C GLN A 26 8.81 -12.38 -3.94
N ALA A 27 9.12 -11.08 -4.02
CA ALA A 27 10.49 -10.58 -4.20
C ALA A 27 10.62 -9.06 -3.94
N HIS A 28 11.71 -8.71 -3.27
CA HIS A 28 12.10 -7.40 -2.78
C HIS A 28 12.77 -6.52 -3.84
N LEU A 29 12.51 -5.22 -3.76
CA LEU A 29 13.43 -4.15 -4.16
C LEU A 29 13.13 -2.98 -3.21
N ASP A 30 14.05 -2.72 -2.27
CA ASP A 30 14.19 -1.43 -1.62
C ASP A 30 15.58 -0.88 -1.97
N THR A 31 15.55 0.41 -2.25
CA THR A 31 16.60 1.34 -2.66
C THR A 31 17.72 1.48 -1.64
N ASP A 32 18.94 1.24 -2.09
CA ASP A 32 20.11 2.09 -1.86
C ASP A 32 21.14 1.77 -2.94
N THR A 33 21.12 2.53 -4.04
CA THR A 33 22.19 2.68 -5.06
C THR A 33 21.60 3.26 -6.34
N ASN A 34 21.72 4.58 -6.52
CA ASN A 34 21.26 5.32 -7.70
C ASN A 34 22.14 5.11 -8.96
N THR A 35 23.06 4.15 -8.96
CA THR A 35 23.95 3.87 -10.11
C THR A 35 24.00 2.39 -10.49
N SER A 36 23.96 1.45 -9.55
CA SER A 36 24.00 0.01 -9.86
C SER A 36 22.65 -0.61 -10.23
N ASN A 37 21.52 -0.02 -9.80
CA ASN A 37 20.20 -0.49 -10.24
C ASN A 37 19.92 -0.13 -11.71
N LEU A 38 20.48 0.98 -12.20
CA LEU A 38 20.40 1.33 -13.62
C LEU A 38 21.24 0.36 -14.46
N SER A 39 22.40 -0.08 -13.95
CA SER A 39 23.23 -1.09 -14.64
C SER A 39 22.63 -2.49 -14.59
N ALA A 40 21.94 -2.86 -13.51
CA ALA A 40 21.19 -4.12 -13.41
C ALA A 40 19.95 -4.13 -14.31
N LEU A 41 19.20 -3.03 -14.35
CA LEU A 41 18.09 -2.84 -15.30
C LEU A 41 18.61 -2.82 -16.73
N HIS A 42 19.74 -2.16 -16.99
CA HIS A 42 20.38 -2.16 -18.30
C HIS A 42 20.83 -3.57 -18.69
N SER A 43 21.42 -4.34 -17.78
CA SER A 43 21.84 -5.73 -18.04
C SER A 43 20.63 -6.65 -18.29
N PHE A 44 19.54 -6.45 -17.57
CA PHE A 44 18.27 -7.16 -17.79
C PHE A 44 17.64 -6.79 -19.14
N LEU A 45 17.60 -5.51 -19.49
CA LEU A 45 17.11 -5.03 -20.79
C LEU A 45 18.03 -5.50 -21.93
N GLN A 46 19.35 -5.49 -21.74
CA GLN A 46 20.33 -6.04 -22.69
C GLN A 46 20.15 -7.56 -22.86
N ALA A 47 19.85 -8.31 -21.80
CA ALA A 47 19.56 -9.75 -21.90
C ALA A 47 18.25 -10.02 -22.67
N ILE A 48 17.25 -9.15 -22.55
CA ILE A 48 16.01 -9.21 -23.35
C ILE A 48 16.28 -8.84 -24.81
N ILE A 49 17.15 -7.87 -25.08
CA ILE A 49 17.49 -7.40 -26.44
C ILE A 49 18.46 -8.35 -27.16
N ARG A 50 19.40 -8.98 -26.45
CA ARG A 50 20.44 -9.88 -27.02
C ARG A 50 19.96 -11.28 -27.38
N ASN A 51 18.73 -11.66 -27.08
CA ASN A 51 18.14 -12.89 -27.59
C ASN A 51 17.20 -12.58 -28.76
N PRO A 52 17.74 -12.35 -29.99
CA PRO A 52 16.90 -12.39 -31.15
C PRO A 52 16.37 -13.83 -31.26
N ILE A 53 15.04 -13.92 -31.30
CA ILE A 53 14.23 -15.00 -31.89
C ILE A 53 15.11 -16.17 -32.35
N ALA A 54 15.11 -17.26 -31.59
CA ALA A 54 15.71 -18.52 -32.04
C ALA A 54 14.90 -19.03 -33.24
N THR A 55 15.26 -18.60 -34.45
CA THR A 55 14.96 -19.31 -35.69
C THR A 55 15.90 -20.50 -35.77
N SER A 56 15.49 -21.64 -35.19
CA SER A 56 15.60 -22.98 -35.79
C SER A 56 15.33 -24.07 -34.75
N ASN A 57 14.32 -24.86 -35.09
CA ASN A 57 14.11 -26.29 -34.84
C ASN A 57 14.29 -26.83 -33.40
N ASN A 58 13.14 -27.22 -32.84
CA ASN A 58 12.95 -28.24 -31.81
C ASN A 58 13.52 -27.92 -30.42
N CYS A 59 12.91 -26.97 -29.70
CA CYS A 59 12.81 -27.04 -28.25
C CYS A 59 11.62 -26.22 -27.76
N SER A 60 10.81 -26.82 -26.88
CA SER A 60 9.60 -26.28 -26.28
C SER A 60 9.67 -24.77 -26.01
N THR A 61 8.96 -23.97 -26.82
CA THR A 61 8.90 -22.53 -26.68
C THR A 61 8.33 -22.17 -25.32
N ILE A 62 9.20 -21.83 -24.36
CA ILE A 62 8.77 -21.22 -23.10
C ILE A 62 8.15 -19.88 -23.48
N SER A 63 6.84 -19.76 -23.29
CA SER A 63 6.10 -18.53 -23.57
C SER A 63 6.78 -17.32 -22.94
N PHE A 64 7.07 -16.32 -23.78
CA PHE A 64 7.50 -15.01 -23.34
C PHE A 64 6.41 -14.46 -22.41
N MET A 65 6.76 -14.16 -21.15
CA MET A 65 5.85 -13.83 -20.02
C MET A 65 5.30 -15.02 -19.20
N SER A 66 5.87 -16.23 -19.31
CA SER A 66 5.59 -17.31 -18.35
C SER A 66 6.35 -17.11 -17.04
N THR A 67 5.78 -17.53 -15.90
CA THR A 67 6.51 -17.63 -14.62
C THR A 67 7.75 -18.51 -14.72
N LYS A 68 7.77 -19.51 -15.62
CA LYS A 68 8.95 -20.33 -15.90
C LYS A 68 10.08 -19.53 -16.56
N TYR A 69 9.74 -18.59 -17.44
CA TYR A 69 10.71 -17.70 -18.08
C TYR A 69 11.38 -16.78 -17.05
N PHE A 70 10.59 -16.16 -16.17
CA PHE A 70 11.14 -15.27 -15.13
C PHE A 70 12.04 -16.01 -14.12
N LYS A 71 11.75 -17.27 -13.81
CA LYS A 71 12.58 -18.12 -12.93
C LYS A 71 13.91 -18.57 -13.57
N ALA A 72 14.00 -18.56 -14.90
CA ALA A 72 15.18 -18.99 -15.65
C ALA A 72 16.18 -17.84 -15.91
N LEU A 73 15.83 -16.62 -15.54
CA LEU A 73 16.73 -15.47 -15.69
C LEU A 73 17.90 -15.57 -14.70
N PRO A 74 19.13 -15.22 -15.12
CA PRO A 74 20.30 -15.24 -14.23
C PRO A 74 20.05 -14.34 -13.01
N SER A 75 20.05 -14.93 -11.82
CA SER A 75 19.87 -14.20 -10.56
C SER A 75 21.11 -13.36 -10.29
N SER A 76 21.02 -12.05 -10.52
CA SER A 76 22.06 -11.09 -10.15
C SER A 76 22.10 -10.95 -8.63
N SER A 77 23.00 -11.71 -7.96
CA SER A 77 23.28 -11.74 -6.50
C SER A 77 22.06 -11.90 -5.57
N PRO A 78 22.19 -12.59 -4.42
CA PRO A 78 21.12 -12.64 -3.44
C PRO A 78 20.77 -11.20 -2.99
N PRO A 79 19.49 -10.78 -3.06
CA PRO A 79 19.10 -9.49 -2.51
C PRO A 79 19.47 -9.45 -1.03
N SER A 80 20.05 -8.33 -0.59
CA SER A 80 20.32 -8.05 0.81
C SER A 80 19.08 -8.34 1.64
N ARG A 81 19.23 -9.07 2.75
CA ARG A 81 18.11 -9.44 3.61
C ARG A 81 17.44 -8.13 4.06
N PRO A 82 16.15 -7.92 3.75
CA PRO A 82 15.46 -6.69 4.10
C PRO A 82 15.51 -6.51 5.62
N HIS A 83 15.92 -5.32 6.07
CA HIS A 83 15.76 -4.95 7.46
C HIS A 83 14.26 -4.97 7.81
N SER A 84 13.92 -5.65 8.92
CA SER A 84 12.56 -5.71 9.42
C SER A 84 12.07 -4.30 9.76
N THR A 85 10.89 -3.94 9.27
CA THR A 85 10.28 -2.62 9.45
C THR A 85 9.74 -2.40 10.86
N LEU A 86 9.51 -3.50 11.59
CA LEU A 86 9.13 -3.53 13.00
C LEU A 86 10.08 -4.43 13.80
N PHE A 87 10.18 -4.18 15.11
CA PHE A 87 10.79 -5.13 16.04
C PHE A 87 9.96 -6.42 16.14
N SER A 88 10.61 -7.54 16.48
CA SER A 88 9.96 -8.86 16.59
C SER A 88 8.73 -8.86 17.52
N SER A 89 8.80 -8.14 18.64
CA SER A 89 7.67 -7.98 19.57
C SER A 89 6.47 -7.28 18.91
N LYS A 90 6.72 -6.21 18.15
CA LYS A 90 5.69 -5.45 17.44
C LYS A 90 5.08 -6.26 16.29
N TRP A 91 5.86 -7.07 15.59
CA TRP A 91 5.31 -8.03 14.63
C TRP A 91 4.37 -9.04 15.27
N LYS A 92 4.74 -9.61 16.43
CA LYS A 92 3.85 -10.52 17.17
C LYS A 92 2.55 -9.81 17.56
N SER A 93 2.62 -8.57 18.04
CA SER A 93 1.44 -7.76 18.34
C SER A 93 0.60 -7.51 17.08
N PHE A 94 1.21 -7.08 15.98
CA PHE A 94 0.55 -6.83 14.71
C PHE A 94 -0.24 -8.04 14.18
N TRP A 95 0.38 -9.23 14.19
CA TRP A 95 -0.28 -10.45 13.72
C TRP A 95 -1.41 -10.93 14.65
N LYS A 96 -1.37 -10.57 15.93
CA LYS A 96 -2.43 -10.87 16.91
C LYS A 96 -3.60 -9.88 16.87
N LEU A 97 -3.45 -8.72 16.23
CA LEU A 97 -4.51 -7.71 16.15
C LEU A 97 -5.74 -8.31 15.46
N GLN A 98 -6.89 -8.23 16.10
CA GLN A 98 -8.18 -8.55 15.50
C GLN A 98 -8.62 -7.37 14.62
N ILE A 99 -8.26 -7.42 13.34
CA ILE A 99 -8.61 -6.40 12.34
C ILE A 99 -9.04 -7.09 11.04
N PRO A 100 -9.87 -6.44 10.20
CA PRO A 100 -10.22 -6.96 8.89
C PRO A 100 -8.98 -7.28 8.06
N LEU A 101 -9.02 -8.37 7.29
CA LEU A 101 -7.90 -8.82 6.46
C LEU A 101 -7.38 -7.72 5.51
N ASN A 102 -8.29 -6.98 4.89
CA ASN A 102 -7.93 -5.87 4.00
C ASN A 102 -7.16 -4.78 4.74
N ALA A 103 -7.59 -4.42 5.95
CA ALA A 103 -6.89 -3.43 6.78
C ALA A 103 -5.48 -3.91 7.16
N ARG A 104 -5.33 -5.20 7.51
CA ARG A 104 -4.02 -5.81 7.78
C ARG A 104 -3.11 -5.76 6.55
N ASN A 105 -3.64 -6.12 5.37
CA ASN A 105 -2.87 -6.10 4.12
C ASN A 105 -2.41 -4.69 3.76
N THR A 106 -3.27 -3.69 3.90
CA THR A 106 -2.92 -2.29 3.67
C THR A 106 -1.83 -1.83 4.62
N TRP A 107 -1.96 -2.10 5.92
CA TRP A 107 -0.95 -1.74 6.91
C TRP A 107 0.39 -2.43 6.63
N TYR A 108 0.37 -3.73 6.33
CA TYR A 108 1.55 -4.50 5.95
C TYR A 108 2.24 -3.91 4.71
N ARG A 109 1.48 -3.57 3.67
CA ARG A 109 2.02 -2.95 2.44
C ARG A 109 2.69 -1.61 2.72
N ILE A 110 2.09 -0.79 3.58
CA ILE A 110 2.65 0.52 3.95
C ILE A 110 3.95 0.34 4.76
N LEU A 111 3.98 -0.56 5.74
CA LEU A 111 5.19 -0.89 6.51
C LEU A 111 6.34 -1.31 5.59
N HIS A 112 6.06 -2.11 4.57
CA HIS A 112 7.04 -2.57 3.58
C HIS A 112 7.29 -1.60 2.42
N LYS A 113 6.81 -0.35 2.50
CA LYS A 113 6.96 0.67 1.45
C LYS A 113 6.45 0.21 0.08
N LYS A 114 5.50 -0.74 0.05
CA LYS A 114 4.84 -1.29 -1.14
C LYS A 114 3.62 -0.47 -1.53
N ILE A 115 3.77 0.85 -1.52
CA ILE A 115 2.77 1.79 -2.00
C ILE A 115 3.18 2.35 -3.36
N THR A 116 2.20 2.49 -4.25
CA THR A 116 2.41 3.05 -5.58
C THR A 116 1.84 4.46 -5.58
N THR A 117 2.70 5.44 -5.29
CA THR A 117 2.34 6.86 -5.35
C THR A 117 2.44 7.36 -6.78
N LYS A 118 1.74 8.46 -7.10
CA LYS A 118 1.90 9.09 -8.42
C LYS A 118 3.32 9.58 -8.70
N LYS A 119 4.05 10.09 -7.69
CA LYS A 119 5.48 10.41 -7.87
C LYS A 119 6.27 9.18 -8.34
N LYS A 120 6.00 8.01 -7.76
CA LYS A 120 6.66 6.76 -8.13
C LYS A 120 6.28 6.33 -9.55
N LEU A 121 5.01 6.45 -9.93
CA LEU A 121 4.55 6.16 -11.29
C LEU A 121 5.19 7.10 -12.33
N TYR A 122 5.22 8.40 -12.04
CA TYR A 122 5.85 9.40 -12.89
C TYR A 122 7.33 9.09 -13.14
N LEU A 123 8.08 8.68 -12.11
CA LEU A 123 9.49 8.30 -12.27
C LEU A 123 9.69 7.09 -13.20
N TYR A 124 8.74 6.16 -13.24
CA TYR A 124 8.82 5.00 -14.14
C TYR A 124 8.31 5.29 -15.55
N ILE A 125 7.30 6.16 -15.67
CA ILE A 125 6.60 6.43 -16.95
C ILE A 125 6.16 7.90 -17.01
N PRO A 126 7.11 8.82 -17.24
CA PRO A 126 6.82 10.26 -17.23
C PRO A 126 5.84 10.69 -18.32
N SER A 127 5.74 9.95 -19.43
CA SER A 127 4.88 10.28 -20.56
C SER A 127 3.39 10.07 -20.30
N ASP A 128 3.04 9.10 -19.45
CA ASP A 128 1.67 8.61 -19.32
C ASP A 128 1.04 9.01 -17.98
N TYR A 129 1.87 9.41 -17.01
CA TYR A 129 1.43 9.74 -15.66
C TYR A 129 1.92 11.12 -15.27
N SER A 130 1.19 11.76 -14.35
CA SER A 130 1.62 12.98 -13.67
C SER A 130 1.98 12.65 -12.22
N ASP A 131 2.97 13.33 -11.66
CA ASP A 131 3.35 13.21 -10.24
C ASP A 131 2.37 13.92 -9.29
N LYS A 132 1.39 14.63 -9.84
CA LYS A 132 0.45 15.49 -9.11
C LYS A 132 -0.75 14.74 -8.55
N CYS A 133 -1.08 15.02 -7.29
CA CYS A 133 -2.23 14.42 -6.61
C CYS A 133 -3.55 14.69 -7.34
N SER A 134 -4.35 13.65 -7.61
CA SER A 134 -5.69 13.80 -8.21
C SER A 134 -6.74 14.38 -7.25
N LEU A 135 -6.47 14.35 -5.95
CA LEU A 135 -7.45 14.70 -4.93
C LEU A 135 -7.34 16.16 -4.46
N CYS A 136 -6.25 16.84 -4.82
CA CYS A 136 -6.03 18.22 -4.40
C CYS A 136 -6.80 19.20 -5.32
N PRO A 137 -7.46 20.25 -4.78
CA PRO A 137 -8.33 21.18 -5.53
C PRO A 137 -7.71 21.92 -6.73
N ALA A 138 -6.41 21.76 -6.98
CA ALA A 138 -5.72 22.38 -8.10
C ALA A 138 -4.62 21.50 -8.71
N HIS A 139 -4.53 20.22 -8.34
CA HIS A 139 -3.50 19.29 -8.83
C HIS A 139 -2.05 19.84 -8.79
N HIS A 140 -1.70 20.75 -7.89
CA HIS A 140 -0.36 21.35 -7.86
C HIS A 140 0.64 20.58 -6.98
N GLN A 141 0.12 19.84 -5.99
CA GLN A 141 0.93 19.12 -5.01
C GLN A 141 1.43 17.79 -5.55
N ILE A 142 2.73 17.54 -5.39
CA ILE A 142 3.36 16.26 -5.74
C ILE A 142 2.90 15.20 -4.74
N GLU A 143 2.35 14.11 -5.24
CA GLU A 143 1.95 12.99 -4.40
C GLU A 143 3.14 12.08 -4.11
N ASN A 144 3.90 12.46 -3.08
CA ASN A 144 4.89 11.60 -2.43
C ASN A 144 4.22 10.68 -1.39
N THR A 145 4.99 9.85 -0.67
CA THR A 145 4.46 8.92 0.34
C THR A 145 3.64 9.62 1.42
N GLU A 146 4.16 10.71 1.99
CA GLU A 146 3.47 11.48 3.02
C GLU A 146 2.16 12.06 2.51
N HIS A 147 2.17 12.67 1.32
CA HIS A 147 0.97 13.23 0.70
C HIS A 147 -0.06 12.17 0.34
N PHE A 148 0.40 11.02 -0.13
CA PHE A 148 -0.45 9.87 -0.40
C PHE A 148 -1.13 9.35 0.87
N LEU A 149 -0.41 9.26 1.99
CA LEU A 149 -0.93 8.66 3.22
C LEU A 149 -1.76 9.64 4.06
N ILE A 150 -1.30 10.88 4.21
CA ILE A 150 -1.87 11.82 5.18
C ILE A 150 -1.98 13.28 4.71
N SER A 151 -0.96 13.88 4.10
CA SER A 151 -0.92 15.34 3.94
C SER A 151 -1.77 15.89 2.78
N CYS A 152 -2.40 15.02 1.99
CA CYS A 152 -3.47 15.44 1.07
C CYS A 152 -4.63 16.07 1.85
N PRO A 153 -5.12 17.29 1.52
CA PRO A 153 -6.15 17.99 2.30
C PRO A 153 -7.41 17.16 2.59
N LEU A 154 -7.91 16.43 1.59
CA LEU A 154 -9.10 15.59 1.75
C LEU A 154 -8.85 14.40 2.69
N LYS A 155 -7.65 13.80 2.62
CA LYS A 155 -7.26 12.68 3.51
C LYS A 155 -6.98 13.18 4.92
N CYS A 156 -6.30 14.32 5.04
CA CYS A 156 -6.01 14.99 6.30
C CYS A 156 -7.31 15.29 7.05
N LEU A 157 -8.33 15.83 6.37
CA LEU A 157 -9.64 16.07 6.98
C LEU A 157 -10.28 14.79 7.55
N VAL A 158 -10.19 13.66 6.82
CA VAL A 158 -10.68 12.37 7.32
C VAL A 158 -9.87 11.91 8.53
N TRP A 159 -8.54 11.99 8.47
CA TRP A 159 -7.65 11.63 9.57
C TRP A 159 -7.95 12.43 10.83
N THR A 160 -7.95 13.76 10.75
CA THR A 160 -8.20 14.62 11.93
C THR A 160 -9.57 14.40 12.52
N THR A 161 -10.60 14.26 11.68
CA THR A 161 -11.98 14.01 12.13
C THR A 161 -12.10 12.63 12.77
N ALA A 162 -11.55 11.58 12.16
CA ALA A 162 -11.68 10.22 12.70
C ALA A 162 -10.85 10.01 13.97
N LEU A 163 -9.63 10.57 14.04
CA LEU A 163 -8.79 10.47 15.23
C LEU A 163 -9.41 11.21 16.42
N SER A 164 -9.96 12.41 16.20
CA SER A 164 -10.63 13.16 17.26
C SER A 164 -11.90 12.47 17.77
N LEU A 165 -12.66 11.82 16.89
CA LEU A 165 -13.89 11.12 17.25
C LEU A 165 -13.66 9.78 17.95
N TYR A 166 -12.65 9.00 17.52
CA TYR A 166 -12.52 7.60 17.94
C TYR A 166 -11.31 7.30 18.83
N ILE A 167 -10.38 8.25 19.01
CA ILE A 167 -9.19 8.07 19.84
C ILE A 167 -9.16 9.11 20.96
N ASP A 168 -8.96 10.38 20.60
CA ASP A 168 -8.83 11.46 21.56
C ASP A 168 -9.27 12.79 20.93
N PRO A 169 -10.27 13.50 21.49
CA PRO A 169 -10.75 14.79 20.98
C PRO A 169 -9.68 15.87 20.81
N THR A 170 -8.55 15.76 21.51
CA THR A 170 -7.41 16.69 21.39
C THR A 170 -6.60 16.50 20.10
N LEU A 171 -6.79 15.38 19.38
CA LEU A 171 -6.15 15.10 18.08
C LEU A 171 -6.81 15.85 16.92
N ILE A 172 -6.86 17.18 17.02
CA ILE A 172 -7.46 18.08 16.02
C ILE A 172 -6.58 18.26 14.76
N SER A 173 -5.33 17.84 14.83
CA SER A 173 -4.37 17.83 13.72
C SER A 173 -3.58 16.52 13.74
N CYS A 174 -3.28 15.96 12.57
CA CYS A 174 -2.44 14.78 12.46
C CYS A 174 -1.25 15.06 11.53
N THR A 175 -0.06 15.04 12.11
CA THR A 175 1.21 15.19 11.40
C THR A 175 1.69 13.85 10.86
N TYR A 176 2.60 13.88 9.88
CA TYR A 176 3.21 12.64 9.39
C TYR A 176 4.00 11.90 10.47
N SER A 177 4.63 12.61 11.41
CA SER A 177 5.32 11.98 12.55
C SER A 177 4.36 11.18 13.43
N GLN A 178 3.23 11.78 13.81
CA GLN A 178 2.20 11.09 14.59
C GLN A 178 1.63 9.89 13.83
N TYR A 179 1.40 10.04 12.52
CA TYR A 179 1.00 8.92 11.67
C TYR A 179 2.01 7.77 11.73
N LEU A 180 3.31 8.07 11.66
CA LEU A 180 4.36 7.04 11.77
C LEU A 180 4.37 6.38 13.15
N GLU A 181 4.10 7.11 14.23
CA GLU A 181 3.98 6.51 15.57
C GLU A 181 2.83 5.50 15.66
N PHE A 182 1.69 5.79 15.04
CA PHE A 182 0.60 4.83 14.93
C PHE A 182 0.99 3.65 14.02
N LEU A 183 1.57 3.93 12.85
CA LEU A 183 1.99 2.93 11.87
C LEU A 183 2.99 1.93 12.47
N TYR A 184 3.95 2.40 13.27
CA TYR A 184 4.97 1.58 13.92
C TYR A 184 4.55 1.04 15.29
N MET A 185 3.30 1.28 15.71
CA MET A 185 2.77 0.85 17.00
C MET A 185 3.61 1.35 18.20
N THR A 186 4.16 2.56 18.09
CA THR A 186 4.97 3.22 19.14
C THR A 186 4.22 4.35 19.83
N SER A 187 3.05 4.75 19.30
CA SER A 187 2.23 5.80 19.89
C SER A 187 1.84 5.47 21.35
N SER A 188 1.98 6.45 22.24
CA SER A 188 1.54 6.39 23.64
C SER A 188 0.08 6.80 23.83
N ASN A 189 -0.60 7.21 22.75
CA ASN A 189 -2.01 7.59 22.82
C ASN A 189 -2.85 6.43 23.35
N THR A 190 -3.73 6.76 24.27
CA THR A 190 -4.80 5.87 24.75
C THR A 190 -6.13 6.40 24.24
N ARG A 191 -7.14 5.54 24.25
CA ARG A 191 -8.49 5.97 23.88
C ARG A 191 -9.17 6.58 25.10
N THR A 192 -9.82 7.72 24.91
CA THR A 192 -10.61 8.34 25.98
C THR A 192 -11.82 7.46 26.32
N SER A 193 -12.22 7.43 27.58
CA SER A 193 -13.36 6.62 28.04
C SER A 193 -14.70 7.00 27.39
N SER A 194 -14.80 8.21 26.84
CA SER A 194 -15.97 8.70 26.10
C SER A 194 -15.97 8.31 24.62
N SER A 195 -14.89 7.73 24.10
CA SER A 195 -14.80 7.30 22.70
C SER A 195 -15.78 6.14 22.41
N PRO A 196 -16.52 6.16 21.29
CA PRO A 196 -17.38 5.05 20.90
C PRO A 196 -16.61 3.73 20.75
N TYR A 197 -17.26 2.57 20.91
CA TYR A 197 -16.63 1.25 20.72
C TYR A 197 -15.46 0.98 21.69
N HIS A 198 -15.63 1.26 22.97
CA HIS A 198 -14.60 1.29 24.02
C HIS A 198 -13.64 0.09 24.08
N ASN A 199 -14.08 -1.10 23.65
CA ASN A 199 -13.29 -2.33 23.65
C ASN A 199 -12.19 -2.35 22.59
N LEU A 200 -12.35 -1.58 21.51
CA LEU A 200 -11.38 -1.55 20.42
C LEU A 200 -10.10 -0.83 20.89
N SER A 201 -8.94 -1.36 20.53
CA SER A 201 -7.65 -0.70 20.74
C SER A 201 -7.39 0.43 19.74
N VAL A 202 -6.46 1.32 20.08
CA VAL A 202 -5.94 2.39 19.18
C VAL A 202 -5.49 1.81 17.84
N SER A 203 -4.79 0.68 17.85
CA SER A 203 -4.29 0.02 16.63
C SER A 203 -5.42 -0.46 15.73
N GLN A 204 -6.52 -0.96 16.30
CA GLN A 204 -7.69 -1.39 15.51
C GLN A 204 -8.40 -0.21 14.86
N VAL A 205 -8.60 0.87 15.63
CA VAL A 205 -9.18 2.11 15.10
C VAL A 205 -8.31 2.66 13.97
N PHE A 206 -7.00 2.78 14.20
CA PHE A 206 -6.05 3.23 13.18
C PHE A 206 -6.09 2.38 11.90
N ALA A 207 -6.10 1.04 12.04
CA ALA A 207 -6.16 0.13 10.90
C ALA A 207 -7.42 0.34 10.05
N CYS A 208 -8.58 0.51 10.69
CA CYS A 208 -9.85 0.75 10.02
C CYS A 208 -9.87 2.11 9.30
N ILE A 209 -9.36 3.18 9.92
CA ILE A 209 -9.24 4.50 9.29
C ILE A 209 -8.34 4.42 8.06
N GLN A 210 -7.14 3.85 8.21
CA GLN A 210 -6.17 3.69 7.13
C GLN A 210 -6.76 2.91 5.95
N GLN A 211 -7.46 1.82 6.25
CA GLN A 211 -8.12 0.99 5.24
C GLN A 211 -9.21 1.74 4.48
N ALA A 212 -10.05 2.50 5.18
CA ALA A 212 -11.13 3.25 4.54
C ALA A 212 -10.60 4.34 3.60
N ILE A 213 -9.57 5.08 4.04
CA ILE A 213 -8.89 6.08 3.22
C ILE A 213 -8.22 5.43 2.01
N TRP A 214 -7.50 4.32 2.22
CA TRP A 214 -6.85 3.56 1.16
C TRP A 214 -7.85 3.09 0.11
N ASN A 215 -8.94 2.44 0.54
CA ASN A 215 -10.00 1.96 -0.35
C ASN A 215 -10.63 3.10 -1.15
N SER A 216 -10.98 4.20 -0.48
CA SER A 216 -11.60 5.35 -1.14
C SER A 216 -10.66 6.02 -2.15
N HIS A 217 -9.37 6.12 -1.83
CA HIS A 217 -8.36 6.63 -2.77
C HIS A 217 -8.29 5.75 -4.03
N TYR A 218 -8.20 4.43 -3.89
CA TYR A 218 -8.07 3.55 -5.05
C TYR A 218 -9.35 3.44 -5.86
N ARG A 219 -10.54 3.53 -5.24
CA ARG A 219 -11.80 3.69 -5.98
C ARG A 219 -11.84 4.98 -6.78
N SER A 220 -11.27 6.07 -6.26
CA SER A 220 -11.14 7.31 -7.01
C SER A 220 -10.18 7.21 -8.19
N VAL A 221 -9.09 6.47 -8.04
CA VAL A 221 -8.10 6.29 -9.12
C VAL A 221 -8.59 5.31 -10.20
N PHE A 222 -9.15 4.17 -9.81
CA PHE A 222 -9.43 3.07 -10.74
C PHE A 222 -10.89 2.99 -11.19
N ASP A 223 -11.82 3.38 -10.33
CA ASP A 223 -13.26 3.30 -10.61
C ASP A 223 -13.87 4.68 -10.85
N LEU A 224 -13.05 5.75 -10.82
CA LEU A 224 -13.45 7.14 -11.02
C LEU A 224 -14.52 7.62 -10.04
N ILE A 225 -14.60 6.99 -8.86
CA ILE A 225 -15.56 7.36 -7.81
C ILE A 225 -14.96 8.50 -6.97
N PRO A 226 -15.60 9.68 -6.89
CA PRO A 226 -15.02 10.82 -6.18
C PRO A 226 -14.66 10.50 -4.73
N PHE A 227 -13.49 10.97 -4.28
CA PHE A 227 -13.12 10.92 -2.87
C PHE A 227 -13.93 11.96 -2.09
N VAL A 228 -14.96 11.51 -1.37
CA VAL A 228 -15.81 12.39 -0.55
C VAL A 228 -15.55 12.09 0.93
N PRO A 229 -14.95 13.02 1.71
CA PRO A 229 -14.58 12.79 3.11
C PRO A 229 -15.71 12.24 3.99
N SER A 230 -16.94 12.75 3.84
CA SER A 230 -18.10 12.28 4.61
C SER A 230 -18.40 10.80 4.36
N HIS A 231 -18.35 10.33 3.11
CA HIS A 231 -18.55 8.93 2.76
C HIS A 231 -17.44 8.02 3.34
N VAL A 232 -16.21 8.53 3.39
CA VAL A 232 -15.09 7.80 4.02
C VAL A 232 -15.33 7.69 5.52
N LEU A 233 -15.75 8.77 6.19
CA LEU A 233 -16.10 8.75 7.61
C LEU A 233 -17.24 7.78 7.93
N SER A 234 -18.31 7.74 7.11
CA SER A 234 -19.38 6.74 7.26
C SER A 234 -18.86 5.31 7.09
N SER A 235 -17.93 5.09 6.16
CA SER A 235 -17.30 3.78 5.95
C SER A 235 -16.44 3.37 7.16
N ILE A 236 -15.74 4.32 7.78
CA ILE A 236 -14.98 4.10 9.02
C ILE A 236 -15.94 3.71 10.14
N GLN A 237 -17.02 4.45 10.34
CA GLN A 237 -18.02 4.15 11.37
C GLN A 237 -18.57 2.73 11.21
N LEU A 238 -18.94 2.32 9.99
CA LEU A 238 -19.45 0.98 9.72
C LEU A 238 -18.39 -0.10 9.98
N ALA A 239 -17.14 0.13 9.59
CA ALA A 239 -16.04 -0.80 9.83
C ALA A 239 -15.78 -0.99 11.33
N LEU A 240 -15.79 0.10 12.11
CA LEU A 240 -15.61 0.06 13.56
C LEU A 240 -16.79 -0.62 14.27
N PHE A 241 -18.02 -0.30 13.87
CA PHE A 241 -19.22 -0.98 14.39
C PHE A 241 -19.14 -2.49 14.17
N THR A 242 -18.85 -2.91 12.94
CA THR A 242 -18.73 -4.34 12.59
C THR A 242 -17.66 -5.03 13.42
N LEU A 243 -16.48 -4.41 13.55
CA LEU A 243 -15.38 -4.98 14.32
C LEU A 243 -15.72 -5.09 15.81
N HIS A 244 -16.32 -4.05 16.38
CA HIS A 244 -16.77 -4.04 17.77
C HIS A 244 -17.81 -5.14 18.04
N SER A 245 -18.80 -5.30 17.15
CA SER A 245 -19.80 -6.37 17.27
C SER A 245 -19.17 -7.76 17.23
N GLN A 246 -18.15 -7.97 16.39
CA GLN A 246 -17.43 -9.25 16.30
C GLN A 246 -16.67 -9.57 17.59
N GLU A 247 -15.99 -8.59 18.18
CA GLU A 247 -15.26 -8.79 19.45
C GLU A 247 -16.19 -9.09 20.63
N ASN A 248 -17.35 -8.44 20.69
CA ASN A 248 -18.34 -8.69 21.74
C ASN A 248 -18.85 -10.14 21.69
N ILE A 249 -19.08 -10.71 20.51
CA ILE A 249 -19.53 -12.11 20.38
C ILE A 249 -18.48 -13.08 20.94
N HIS A 250 -17.19 -12.84 20.66
CA HIS A 250 -16.11 -13.67 21.18
C HIS A 250 -15.91 -13.55 22.70
N SER A 251 -16.42 -12.50 23.34
CA SER A 251 -16.33 -12.33 24.80
C SER A 251 -17.43 -13.06 25.58
N ILE A 252 -18.44 -13.60 24.90
CA ILE A 252 -19.61 -14.26 25.51
C ILE A 252 -19.48 -15.81 25.49
N ILE A 253 -18.57 -16.35 24.69
CA ILE A 253 -18.30 -17.81 24.54
C ILE A 253 -17.08 -18.18 25.36
#